data_AF-A0A957F1D0-F1
#
_entry.id   AF-A0A957F1D0-F1
#
_cell.length_a   1.000
_cell.length_b   1.000
_cell.length_c   1.000
_cell.angle_alpha   90.00
_cell.angle_beta   90.00
_cell.angle_gamma   90.00
#
_symmetry.space_group_name_H-M   'P 1'
#
loop_
_entity.id
_entity.type
_entity.pdbx_description
1 polymer ?
#
loop_
_entity_poly.entity_id
_entity_poly.type
_entity_poly.pdbx_seq_one_letter_code
_entity_poly.pdbx_strand_id
1 'polypeptide(L)'
;MFSKQLASKLINPQAARKFGTFDGVFLPTLLTILGAVMYLRTGWVVGNAGLIGALLIITLANLITFCTGLSISSVATNIRVGAGGSFSIISQSLGLEVGGSVNLPYYLAQAISVAFYIFAFTEGWLSIFPTHPSILVLFLAYAACFGIAFISVGLAARIRYPILFIIAFSLFAIFLGSSPSYGNPGAVYTPEIWGKFPAGNFWVVFAVFFPAVTGVLAGVNLSGTLE
;
A
#
# COMPACT_ATOMS: atom_id res chain seq x y z
N MET A 1 -21.49 -34.42 -28.02
CA MET A 1 -20.44 -33.48 -28.48
C MET A 1 -20.31 -32.22 -27.59
N PHE A 2 -21.41 -31.65 -27.09
CA PHE A 2 -21.41 -30.45 -26.22
C PHE A 2 -20.77 -30.60 -24.82
N SER A 3 -20.81 -31.79 -24.22
CA SER A 3 -20.25 -32.02 -22.87
C SER A 3 -18.70 -32.01 -22.85
N LYS A 4 -18.03 -32.46 -23.91
CA LYS A 4 -16.56 -32.45 -23.99
C LYS A 4 -15.96 -31.06 -24.19
N GLN A 5 -16.70 -30.14 -24.85
CA GLN A 5 -16.28 -28.74 -24.99
C GLN A 5 -16.45 -27.92 -23.71
N LEU A 6 -17.43 -28.25 -22.87
CA LEU A 6 -17.58 -27.62 -21.55
C LEU A 6 -16.47 -28.10 -20.60
N ALA A 7 -16.15 -29.40 -20.64
CA ALA A 7 -15.06 -29.97 -19.85
C ALA A 7 -13.68 -29.44 -20.30
N SER A 8 -13.41 -29.29 -21.60
CA SER A 8 -12.13 -28.75 -22.06
C SER A 8 -11.92 -27.28 -21.69
N LYS A 9 -12.99 -26.51 -21.45
CA LYS A 9 -12.93 -25.13 -20.95
C LYS A 9 -12.69 -25.03 -19.45
N LEU A 10 -12.98 -26.10 -18.70
CA LEU A 10 -12.70 -26.22 -17.26
C LEU A 10 -11.31 -26.80 -16.98
N ILE A 11 -10.68 -27.44 -17.96
CA ILE A 11 -9.39 -28.18 -17.81
C ILE A 11 -8.17 -27.34 -18.24
N ASN A 12 -8.33 -26.11 -18.74
CA ASN A 12 -7.20 -25.26 -19.08
C ASN A 12 -7.09 -24.01 -18.18
N PRO A 13 -6.59 -24.14 -16.93
CA PRO A 13 -6.24 -22.99 -16.10
C PRO A 13 -4.96 -22.28 -16.57
N GLN A 14 -4.31 -22.70 -17.67
CA GLN A 14 -3.01 -22.17 -18.13
C GLN A 14 -3.07 -21.07 -19.18
N ALA A 15 -4.22 -20.42 -19.38
CA ALA A 15 -4.33 -19.21 -20.22
C ALA A 15 -4.75 -17.95 -19.45
N ALA A 16 -4.57 -17.93 -18.13
CA ALA A 16 -4.55 -16.66 -17.41
C ALA A 16 -3.25 -15.95 -17.83
N ARG A 17 -3.38 -14.83 -18.54
CA ARG A 17 -2.27 -13.97 -18.95
C ARG A 17 -1.40 -13.70 -17.72
N LYS A 18 -0.18 -14.25 -17.70
CA LYS A 18 0.77 -14.01 -16.63
C LYS A 18 1.15 -12.53 -16.63
N PHE A 19 1.33 -11.96 -15.45
CA PHE A 19 1.72 -10.56 -15.31
C PHE A 19 3.23 -10.40 -15.52
N GLY A 20 3.63 -9.38 -16.27
CA GLY A 20 5.03 -8.98 -16.32
C GLY A 20 5.48 -8.32 -15.02
N THR A 21 6.77 -8.04 -14.90
CA THR A 21 7.38 -7.43 -13.70
C THR A 21 6.73 -6.09 -13.31
N PHE A 22 6.40 -5.25 -14.30
CA PHE A 22 5.78 -3.95 -14.08
C PHE A 22 4.35 -4.09 -13.54
N ASP A 23 3.52 -4.88 -14.22
CA ASP A 23 2.10 -5.04 -13.88
C ASP A 23 1.85 -5.88 -12.63
N GLY A 24 2.70 -6.88 -12.41
CA GLY A 24 2.57 -7.87 -11.35
C GLY A 24 3.25 -7.48 -10.05
N VAL A 25 4.35 -6.72 -10.10
CA VAL A 25 5.17 -6.41 -8.91
C VAL A 25 5.26 -4.92 -8.65
N PHE A 26 5.65 -4.11 -9.65
CA PHE A 26 5.88 -2.68 -9.45
C PHE A 26 4.60 -1.91 -9.16
N LEU A 27 3.58 -2.01 -10.02
CA LEU A 27 2.32 -1.28 -9.83
C LEU A 27 1.63 -1.59 -8.50
N PRO A 28 1.45 -2.86 -8.10
CA PRO A 28 0.77 -3.19 -6.85
C PRO A 28 1.54 -2.65 -5.64
N THR A 29 2.86 -2.77 -5.65
CA THR A 29 3.72 -2.26 -4.57
C THR A 29 3.64 -0.74 -4.48
N LEU A 30 3.74 -0.04 -5.61
CA LEU A 30 3.62 1.41 -5.68
C LEU A 30 2.27 1.91 -5.15
N LEU A 31 1.17 1.24 -5.52
CA LEU A 31 -0.18 1.61 -5.08
C LEU A 31 -0.37 1.45 -3.58
N THR A 32 0.27 0.45 -2.96
CA THR A 32 0.19 0.25 -1.51
C THR A 32 1.03 1.26 -0.72
N ILE A 33 2.15 1.73 -1.28
CA ILE A 33 3.00 2.75 -0.65
C ILE A 33 2.39 4.15 -0.81
N LEU A 34 1.92 4.49 -2.02
CA LEU A 34 1.23 5.76 -2.32
C LEU A 34 -0.24 5.77 -1.85
N GLY A 35 -0.50 5.21 -0.66
CA GLY A 35 -1.84 5.08 -0.10
C GLY A 35 -2.33 6.34 0.63
N ALA A 36 -3.53 6.24 1.22
CA ALA A 36 -4.18 7.33 1.96
C ALA A 36 -3.33 7.89 3.12
N VAL A 37 -2.48 7.06 3.73
CA VAL A 37 -1.58 7.45 4.83
C VAL A 37 -0.58 8.50 4.38
N MET A 38 -0.05 8.39 3.17
CA MET A 38 0.89 9.38 2.63
C MET A 38 0.23 10.76 2.57
N TYR A 39 -1.02 10.84 2.12
CA TYR A 39 -1.76 12.10 2.06
C TYR A 39 -2.13 12.65 3.45
N LEU A 40 -2.67 11.81 4.32
CA LEU A 40 -3.20 12.25 5.62
C LEU A 40 -2.13 12.46 6.69
N ARG A 41 -1.01 11.74 6.61
CA ARG A 41 0.00 11.73 7.68
C ARG A 41 1.29 12.46 7.33
N THR A 42 1.66 12.64 6.06
CA THR A 42 2.91 13.35 5.72
C THR A 42 2.91 14.79 6.26
N GLY A 43 1.82 15.53 6.06
CA GLY A 43 1.68 16.89 6.61
C GLY A 43 1.73 16.92 8.14
N TRP A 44 1.09 15.95 8.79
CA TRP A 44 1.11 15.82 10.25
C TRP A 44 2.51 15.49 10.79
N VAL A 45 3.27 14.63 10.11
CA VAL A 45 4.65 14.29 10.48
C VAL A 45 5.55 15.51 10.36
N VAL A 46 5.46 16.25 9.25
CA VAL A 46 6.22 17.51 9.06
C VAL A 46 5.84 18.55 10.12
N GLY A 47 4.55 18.66 10.47
CA GLY A 47 4.08 19.56 11.52
C GLY A 47 4.55 19.20 12.93
N ASN A 48 4.79 17.92 13.23
CA ASN A 48 5.26 17.49 14.55
C ASN A 48 6.78 17.47 14.68
N ALA A 49 7.47 16.93 13.66
CA ALA A 49 8.90 16.66 13.68
C ALA A 49 9.75 17.78 13.04
N GLY A 50 9.12 18.75 12.37
CA GLY A 50 9.81 19.75 11.56
C GLY A 50 10.41 19.14 10.29
N LEU A 51 11.08 19.95 9.48
CA LEU A 51 11.62 19.51 8.19
C LEU A 51 12.70 18.43 8.34
N ILE A 52 13.72 18.67 9.18
CA ILE A 52 14.82 17.70 9.36
C ILE A 52 14.31 16.46 10.08
N GLY A 53 13.49 16.61 11.11
CA GLY A 53 12.93 15.47 11.85
C GLY A 53 12.06 14.59 10.96
N ALA A 54 11.22 15.18 10.10
CA ALA A 54 10.41 14.43 9.14
C ALA A 54 11.28 13.71 8.10
N LEU A 55 12.31 14.37 7.55
CA LEU A 55 13.24 13.73 6.62
C LEU A 55 13.99 12.55 7.26
N LEU A 56 14.39 12.65 8.53
CA LEU A 56 14.99 11.56 9.27
C LEU A 56 14.02 10.38 9.45
N ILE A 57 12.76 10.64 9.82
CA ILE A 57 11.71 9.61 9.95
C ILE A 57 11.49 8.90 8.61
N ILE A 58 11.34 9.65 7.52
CA ILE A 58 11.10 9.11 6.18
C ILE A 58 12.30 8.28 5.72
N THR A 59 13.53 8.78 5.92
CA THR A 59 14.75 8.09 5.51
C THR A 59 14.95 6.80 6.31
N LEU A 60 14.72 6.83 7.62
CA LEU A 60 14.81 5.65 8.49
C LEU A 60 13.76 4.59 8.10
N ALA A 61 12.52 5.02 7.87
CA ALA A 61 11.44 4.12 7.46
C ALA A 61 11.76 3.45 6.11
N ASN A 62 12.22 4.24 5.13
CA ASN A 62 12.62 3.74 3.82
C ASN A 62 13.84 2.81 3.89
N LEU A 63 14.80 3.09 4.77
CA LEU A 63 15.97 2.23 4.96
C LEU A 63 15.56 0.84 5.46
N ILE A 64 14.65 0.76 6.43
CA ILE A 64 14.14 -0.52 6.94
C ILE A 64 13.46 -1.32 5.82
N THR A 65 12.59 -0.67 5.04
CA THR A 65 11.89 -1.33 3.93
C THR A 65 12.82 -1.69 2.78
N PHE A 66 13.86 -0.90 2.55
CA PHE A 66 14.89 -1.17 1.55
C PHE A 66 15.71 -2.40 1.93
N CYS A 67 16.19 -2.50 3.17
CA CYS A 67 16.87 -3.69 3.67
C CYS A 67 15.97 -4.93 3.61
N THR A 68 14.68 -4.78 3.93
CA THR A 68 13.68 -5.86 3.82
C THR A 68 13.51 -6.31 2.37
N GLY A 69 13.42 -5.36 1.43
CA GLY A 69 13.35 -5.65 -0.01
C GLY A 69 14.58 -6.38 -0.53
N LEU A 70 15.79 -5.99 -0.10
CA LEU A 70 17.03 -6.70 -0.43
C LEU A 70 17.04 -8.13 0.13
N SER A 71 16.57 -8.31 1.37
CA SER A 71 16.45 -9.65 1.97
C SER A 71 15.47 -10.54 1.22
N ILE A 72 14.30 -10.02 0.81
CA ILE A 72 13.35 -10.79 0.01
C ILE A 72 13.93 -11.10 -1.38
N SER A 73 14.65 -10.16 -1.98
CA SER A 73 15.31 -10.34 -3.28
C SER A 73 16.34 -11.47 -3.25
N SER A 74 17.18 -11.53 -2.21
CA SER A 74 18.16 -12.61 -2.06
C SER A 74 17.48 -13.97 -1.84
N VAL A 75 16.42 -14.01 -1.01
CA VAL A 75 15.62 -15.22 -0.76
C VAL A 75 14.95 -15.71 -2.04
N ALA A 76 14.37 -14.82 -2.84
CA ALA A 76 13.69 -15.15 -4.09
C ALA A 76 14.64 -15.63 -5.19
N THR A 77 15.88 -15.12 -5.21
CA THR A 77 16.89 -15.52 -6.20
C THR A 77 17.49 -16.91 -5.90
N ASN A 78 17.40 -17.39 -4.66
CA ASN A 78 17.99 -18.66 -4.23
C ASN A 78 17.10 -19.90 -4.49
N ILE A 79 15.86 -19.72 -4.95
CA ILE A 79 14.90 -20.80 -5.13
C ILE A 79 14.21 -20.72 -6.50
N ARG A 80 13.65 -21.85 -6.95
CA ARG A 80 12.66 -21.83 -8.04
C ARG A 80 11.34 -21.36 -7.47
N VAL A 81 11.00 -20.10 -7.71
CA VAL A 81 9.75 -19.48 -7.25
C VAL A 81 8.56 -20.20 -7.87
N GLY A 82 7.83 -20.94 -7.04
CA GLY A 82 6.56 -21.59 -7.41
C GLY A 82 5.34 -20.69 -7.18
N ALA A 83 4.16 -21.21 -7.49
CA ALA A 83 2.91 -20.54 -7.13
C ALA A 83 2.69 -20.61 -5.61
N GLY A 84 2.59 -19.45 -4.94
CA GLY A 84 2.30 -19.43 -3.50
C GLY A 84 2.61 -18.15 -2.72
N GLY A 85 2.99 -17.05 -3.36
CA GLY A 85 3.16 -15.75 -2.70
C GLY A 85 4.38 -15.67 -1.77
N SER A 86 4.36 -14.74 -0.79
CA SER A 86 5.45 -14.54 0.16
C SER A 86 5.72 -15.77 1.04
N PHE A 87 4.67 -16.48 1.46
CA PHE A 87 4.80 -17.65 2.32
C PHE A 87 5.60 -18.75 1.65
N SER A 88 5.24 -19.13 0.42
CA SER A 88 5.94 -20.18 -0.32
C SER A 88 7.41 -19.83 -0.56
N ILE A 89 7.71 -18.56 -0.86
CA ILE A 89 9.08 -18.10 -1.09
C ILE A 89 9.93 -18.25 0.18
N ILE A 90 9.40 -17.80 1.32
CA ILE A 90 10.12 -17.83 2.60
C ILE A 90 10.25 -19.28 3.09
N SER A 91 9.17 -20.07 3.06
CA SER A 91 9.16 -21.44 3.58
C SER A 91 10.07 -22.38 2.79
N GLN A 92 10.20 -22.17 1.48
CA GLN A 92 11.04 -23.01 0.62
C GLN A 92 12.53 -22.69 0.76
N SER A 93 12.87 -21.44 1.09
CA SER A 93 14.28 -21.00 1.22
C SER A 93 14.82 -21.14 2.65
N LEU A 94 13.99 -20.89 3.67
CA LEU A 94 14.39 -20.82 5.08
C LEU A 94 13.72 -21.90 5.96
N GLY A 95 12.85 -22.74 5.39
CA GLY A 95 12.13 -23.78 6.11
C GLY A 95 10.77 -23.34 6.66
N LEU A 96 9.93 -24.33 7.00
CA LEU A 96 8.54 -24.11 7.44
C LEU A 96 8.43 -23.35 8.77
N GLU A 97 9.39 -23.52 9.68
CA GLU A 97 9.42 -22.84 10.98
C GLU A 97 9.58 -21.32 10.82
N VAL A 98 10.52 -20.90 9.97
CA VAL A 98 10.72 -19.48 9.63
C VAL A 98 9.55 -18.94 8.81
N GLY A 99 9.05 -19.73 7.85
CA GLY A 99 7.87 -19.38 7.06
C GLY A 99 6.64 -19.09 7.93
N GLY A 100 6.33 -19.96 8.90
CA GLY A 100 5.19 -19.79 9.80
C GLY A 100 5.35 -18.62 10.77
N SER A 101 6.52 -18.49 11.41
CA SER A 101 6.82 -17.43 12.39
C SER A 101 6.78 -16.01 11.81
N VAL A 102 7.17 -15.83 10.54
CA VAL A 102 7.09 -14.52 9.86
C VAL A 102 5.70 -14.24 9.29
N ASN A 103 5.06 -15.24 8.66
CA ASN A 103 3.81 -14.99 7.93
C ASN A 103 2.57 -14.93 8.84
N LEU A 104 2.59 -15.56 10.02
CA LEU A 104 1.46 -15.46 10.95
C LEU A 104 1.26 -14.02 11.46
N PRO A 105 2.29 -13.31 11.97
CA PRO A 105 2.19 -11.88 12.27
C PRO A 105 1.84 -11.03 11.05
N TYR A 106 2.41 -11.33 9.87
CA TYR A 106 2.11 -10.60 8.65
C TYR A 106 0.63 -10.71 8.25
N TYR A 107 0.03 -11.90 8.36
CA TYR A 107 -1.40 -12.12 8.12
C TYR A 107 -2.27 -11.27 9.06
N LEU A 108 -1.95 -11.27 10.36
CA LEU A 108 -2.66 -10.44 11.35
C LEU A 108 -2.48 -8.94 11.07
N ALA A 109 -1.26 -8.53 10.72
CA ALA A 109 -0.98 -7.15 10.34
C ALA A 109 -1.81 -6.73 9.11
N GLN A 110 -1.93 -7.61 8.10
CA GLN A 110 -2.74 -7.34 6.92
C GLN A 110 -4.23 -7.22 7.26
N ALA A 111 -4.75 -8.04 8.17
CA ALA A 111 -6.14 -7.95 8.63
C ALA A 111 -6.42 -6.61 9.33
N ILE A 112 -5.53 -6.17 10.22
CA ILE A 112 -5.62 -4.88 10.90
C ILE A 112 -5.47 -3.72 9.90
N SER A 113 -4.60 -3.88 8.91
CA SER A 113 -4.35 -2.89 7.86
C SER A 113 -5.62 -2.58 7.04
N VAL A 114 -6.46 -3.58 6.75
CA VAL A 114 -7.76 -3.36 6.09
C VAL A 114 -8.63 -2.39 6.88
N ALA A 115 -8.76 -2.60 8.20
CA ALA A 115 -9.53 -1.69 9.04
C ALA A 115 -8.92 -0.28 9.02
N PHE A 116 -7.60 -0.19 9.18
CA PHE A 116 -6.87 1.08 9.16
C PHE A 116 -7.09 1.88 7.86
N TYR A 117 -7.03 1.25 6.68
CA TYR A 117 -7.29 1.94 5.41
C TYR A 117 -8.74 2.40 5.26
N ILE A 118 -9.71 1.69 5.84
CA ILE A 118 -11.13 2.12 5.84
C ILE A 118 -11.32 3.34 6.75
N PHE A 119 -10.65 3.38 7.91
CA PHE A 119 -10.63 4.57 8.76
C PHE A 119 -9.99 5.77 8.03
N ALA A 120 -8.86 5.55 7.35
CA ALA A 120 -8.22 6.59 6.56
C ALA A 120 -9.12 7.11 5.42
N PHE A 121 -9.83 6.23 4.73
CA PHE A 121 -10.83 6.64 3.73
C PHE A 121 -11.95 7.48 4.35
N THR A 122 -12.46 7.07 5.51
CA THR A 122 -13.53 7.78 6.22
C THR A 122 -13.06 9.19 6.66
N GLU A 123 -11.83 9.32 7.16
CA GLU A 123 -11.21 10.60 7.51
C GLU A 123 -11.09 11.52 6.28
N GLY A 124 -10.64 10.97 5.14
CA GLY A 124 -10.58 11.70 3.87
C GLY A 124 -11.97 12.13 3.37
N TRP A 125 -12.99 11.26 3.49
CA TRP A 125 -14.36 11.58 3.09
C TRP A 125 -14.97 12.72 3.91
N LEU A 126 -14.79 12.67 5.24
CA LEU A 126 -15.32 13.70 6.14
C LEU A 126 -14.63 15.04 5.97
N SER A 127 -13.38 15.05 5.47
CA SER A 127 -12.69 16.29 5.11
C SER A 127 -13.38 17.04 3.97
N ILE A 128 -14.10 16.33 3.08
CA ILE A 128 -14.87 16.91 1.97
C ILE A 128 -16.33 17.12 2.38
N PHE A 129 -16.91 16.16 3.12
CA PHE A 129 -18.31 16.21 3.55
C PHE A 129 -18.46 16.05 5.07
N PRO A 130 -18.26 17.15 5.85
CA PRO A 130 -18.24 17.09 7.31
C PRO A 130 -19.58 16.74 7.97
N THR A 131 -20.70 16.91 7.25
CA THR A 131 -22.06 16.70 7.77
C THR A 131 -22.50 15.24 7.77
N HIS A 132 -21.77 14.35 7.08
CA HIS A 132 -22.15 12.94 7.02
C HIS A 132 -21.78 12.19 8.31
N PRO A 133 -22.62 11.25 8.77
CA PRO A 133 -22.31 10.42 9.93
C PRO A 133 -21.12 9.49 9.65
N SER A 134 -20.06 9.63 10.44
CA SER A 134 -18.79 8.89 10.29
C SER A 134 -18.98 7.37 10.33
N ILE A 135 -19.80 6.88 11.26
CA ILE A 135 -20.08 5.45 11.46
C ILE A 135 -20.73 4.84 10.21
N LEU A 136 -21.68 5.55 9.61
CA LEU A 136 -22.38 5.08 8.42
C LEU A 136 -21.43 4.99 7.22
N VAL A 137 -20.61 6.03 7.00
CA VAL A 137 -19.60 6.04 5.92
C VAL A 137 -18.63 4.88 6.08
N LEU A 138 -18.17 4.63 7.31
CA LEU A 138 -17.25 3.53 7.62
C LEU A 138 -17.85 2.16 7.29
N PHE A 139 -19.07 1.87 7.75
CA PHE A 139 -19.72 0.59 7.48
C PHE A 139 -20.07 0.42 5.99
N LEU A 140 -20.49 1.49 5.30
CA LEU A 140 -20.73 1.44 3.87
C LEU A 140 -19.44 1.20 3.07
N ALA A 141 -18.34 1.89 3.42
CA ALA A 141 -17.05 1.69 2.77
C ALA A 141 -16.54 0.25 2.98
N TYR A 142 -16.66 -0.28 4.20
CA TYR A 142 -16.34 -1.69 4.49
C TYR A 142 -17.20 -2.64 3.66
N ALA A 143 -18.52 -2.46 3.66
CA ALA A 143 -19.45 -3.32 2.92
C ALA A 143 -19.21 -3.27 1.41
N ALA A 144 -18.90 -2.10 0.85
CA ALA A 144 -18.57 -1.93 -0.55
C ALA A 144 -17.26 -2.64 -0.92
N CYS A 145 -16.19 -2.43 -0.14
CA CYS A 145 -14.91 -3.12 -0.35
C CYS A 145 -15.05 -4.64 -0.22
N PHE A 146 -15.79 -5.11 0.80
CA PHE A 146 -16.08 -6.52 1.01
C PHE A 146 -16.89 -7.11 -0.16
N GLY A 147 -17.93 -6.43 -0.62
CA GLY A 147 -18.73 -6.84 -1.78
C GLY A 147 -17.90 -6.94 -3.07
N ILE A 148 -17.05 -5.96 -3.34
CA ILE A 148 -16.14 -5.98 -4.50
C ILE A 148 -15.18 -7.17 -4.40
N ALA A 149 -14.62 -7.43 -3.22
CA ALA A 149 -13.71 -8.54 -2.98
C ALA A 149 -14.39 -9.91 -3.21
N PHE A 150 -15.67 -10.06 -2.84
CA PHE A 150 -16.44 -11.29 -3.07
C PHE A 150 -16.82 -11.51 -4.54
N ILE A 151 -17.16 -10.44 -5.27
CA ILE A 151 -17.68 -10.56 -6.63
C ILE A 151 -16.55 -10.72 -7.66
N SER A 152 -15.46 -9.95 -7.55
CA SER A 152 -14.44 -9.98 -8.59
C SER A 152 -13.05 -9.48 -8.16
N VAL A 153 -12.14 -10.44 -7.98
CA VAL A 153 -10.69 -10.18 -7.90
C VAL A 153 -10.16 -9.59 -9.23
N GLY A 154 -10.77 -9.99 -10.37
CA GLY A 154 -10.38 -9.50 -11.70
C GLY A 154 -10.73 -8.03 -11.95
N LEU A 155 -11.80 -7.51 -11.33
CA LEU A 155 -12.15 -6.10 -11.42
C LEU A 155 -11.14 -5.23 -10.65
N ALA A 156 -10.77 -5.63 -9.43
CA ALA A 156 -9.76 -4.96 -8.63
C ALA A 156 -8.43 -4.84 -9.39
N ALA A 157 -8.05 -5.90 -10.12
CA ALA A 157 -6.84 -5.91 -10.94
C ALA A 157 -6.84 -4.86 -12.07
N ARG A 158 -8.01 -4.53 -12.64
CA ARG A 158 -8.17 -3.56 -13.73
C ARG A 158 -8.24 -2.11 -13.24
N ILE A 159 -8.83 -1.88 -12.06
CA ILE A 159 -9.00 -0.53 -11.49
C ILE A 159 -7.65 0.09 -11.05
N ARG A 160 -6.59 -0.71 -10.90
CA ARG A 160 -5.25 -0.24 -10.51
C ARG A 160 -4.69 0.88 -11.40
N TYR A 161 -4.82 0.80 -12.73
CA TYR A 161 -4.31 1.86 -13.62
C TYR A 161 -5.06 3.19 -13.49
N PRO A 162 -6.41 3.21 -13.51
CA PRO A 162 -7.16 4.44 -13.22
C PRO A 162 -6.77 5.07 -11.88
N ILE A 163 -6.62 4.27 -10.81
CA ILE A 163 -6.20 4.77 -9.50
C ILE A 163 -4.81 5.41 -9.57
N LEU A 164 -3.86 4.72 -10.20
CA LEU A 164 -2.49 5.24 -10.34
C LEU A 164 -2.47 6.58 -11.11
N PHE A 165 -3.28 6.69 -12.17
CA PHE A 165 -3.42 7.93 -12.92
C PHE A 165 -3.97 9.07 -12.05
N ILE A 166 -5.00 8.81 -11.25
CA ILE A 166 -5.57 9.79 -10.32
C ILE A 166 -4.55 10.22 -9.26
N ILE A 167 -3.79 9.27 -8.70
CA ILE A 167 -2.74 9.57 -7.71
C ILE A 167 -1.63 10.42 -8.35
N ALA A 168 -1.15 10.05 -9.54
CA ALA A 168 -0.12 10.82 -10.25
C ALA A 168 -0.60 12.24 -10.57
N PHE A 169 -1.84 12.39 -11.02
CA PHE A 169 -2.47 13.69 -11.25
C PHE A 169 -2.61 14.50 -9.97
N SER A 170 -2.99 13.86 -8.85
CA SER A 170 -3.08 14.50 -7.54
C SER A 170 -1.72 15.00 -7.04
N LEU A 171 -0.66 14.19 -7.18
CA LEU A 171 0.70 14.61 -6.82
C LEU A 171 1.13 15.82 -7.67
N PHE A 172 0.88 15.78 -8.98
CA PHE A 172 1.16 16.91 -9.86
C PHE A 172 0.40 18.18 -9.43
N ALA A 173 -0.88 18.06 -9.05
CA ALA A 173 -1.68 19.16 -8.54
C ALA A 173 -1.10 19.76 -7.23
N ILE A 174 -0.56 18.92 -6.33
CA ILE A 174 0.10 19.39 -5.10
C ILE A 174 1.33 20.25 -5.42
N PHE A 175 2.17 19.83 -6.38
CA PHE A 175 3.35 20.61 -6.79
C PHE A 175 2.96 21.95 -7.42
N LEU A 176 1.91 21.97 -8.25
CA LEU A 176 1.38 23.22 -8.81
C LEU A 176 0.80 24.13 -7.72
N GLY A 177 0.07 23.58 -6.75
CA GLY A 177 -0.51 24.34 -5.63
C GLY A 177 0.55 24.95 -4.69
N SER A 178 1.75 24.38 -4.63
CA SER A 178 2.87 24.93 -3.84
C SER A 178 3.54 26.13 -4.51
N SER A 179 3.33 26.35 -5.82
CA SER A 179 3.95 27.43 -6.58
C SER A 179 3.10 28.70 -6.49
N PRO A 180 3.69 29.90 -6.32
CA PRO A 180 2.95 31.15 -6.31
C PRO A 180 2.15 31.31 -7.61
N SER A 181 0.84 31.21 -7.53
CA SER A 181 -0.08 31.25 -8.67
C SER A 181 -1.24 32.16 -8.32
N TYR A 182 -1.79 32.86 -9.32
CA TYR A 182 -2.84 33.89 -9.26
C TYR A 182 -3.62 33.94 -7.93
N GLY A 183 -3.20 34.81 -7.00
CA GLY A 183 -3.91 35.11 -5.76
C GLY A 183 -3.50 34.33 -4.51
N ASN A 184 -2.60 33.34 -4.61
CA ASN A 184 -2.08 32.60 -3.46
C ASN A 184 -0.58 32.84 -3.33
N PRO A 185 -0.08 33.41 -2.21
CA PRO A 185 1.32 33.82 -2.08
C PRO A 185 2.33 32.64 -2.01
N GLY A 186 1.87 31.41 -2.23
CA GLY A 186 2.69 30.19 -2.21
C GLY A 186 3.03 29.73 -0.79
N ALA A 187 4.04 28.87 -0.64
CA ALA A 187 4.53 28.45 0.67
C ALA A 187 5.28 29.60 1.38
N VAL A 188 4.55 30.51 2.03
CA VAL A 188 5.10 31.67 2.77
C VAL A 188 5.56 31.29 4.19
N TYR A 189 5.33 30.05 4.62
CA TYR A 189 5.66 29.60 5.97
C TYR A 189 7.15 29.29 6.09
N THR A 190 7.84 29.93 7.04
CA THR A 190 9.20 29.53 7.41
C THR A 190 9.14 28.13 8.03
N PRO A 191 9.77 27.11 7.41
CA PRO A 191 9.68 25.75 7.93
C PRO A 191 10.37 25.68 9.29
N GLU A 192 9.71 25.09 10.28
CA GLU A 192 10.39 24.69 11.51
C GLU A 192 11.43 23.62 11.14
N ILE A 193 12.72 23.92 11.37
CA ILE A 193 13.82 23.02 11.03
C ILE A 193 13.75 21.75 11.89
N TRP A 194 13.49 21.93 13.19
CA TRP A 194 13.28 20.87 14.16
C TRP A 194 11.96 21.09 14.90
N GLY A 195 11.09 20.10 14.87
CA GLY A 195 9.76 20.19 15.45
C GLY A 195 9.75 19.99 16.97
N LYS A 196 8.70 20.49 17.61
CA LYS A 196 8.51 20.42 19.06
C LYS A 196 7.82 19.13 19.52
N PHE A 197 7.44 18.24 18.61
CA PHE A 197 6.86 16.94 18.94
C PHE A 197 5.60 17.02 19.84
N PRO A 198 4.61 17.89 19.52
CA PRO A 198 3.45 18.10 20.41
C PRO A 198 2.58 16.86 20.57
N ALA A 199 2.50 15.98 19.57
CA ALA A 199 1.71 14.75 19.65
C ALA A 199 2.43 13.57 20.35
N GLY A 200 3.67 13.77 20.81
CA GLY A 200 4.50 12.72 21.41
C GLY A 200 5.90 12.70 20.83
N ASN A 201 6.75 11.82 21.34
CA ASN A 201 8.17 11.79 20.97
C ASN A 201 8.43 11.37 19.50
N PHE A 202 9.71 11.45 19.09
CA PHE A 202 10.17 11.01 17.78
C PHE A 202 9.66 9.62 17.37
N TRP A 203 9.68 8.66 18.30
CA TRP A 203 9.28 7.28 18.04
C TRP A 203 7.77 7.11 17.84
N VAL A 204 6.94 7.92 18.51
CA VAL A 204 5.48 7.94 18.30
C VAL A 204 5.17 8.45 16.90
N VAL A 205 5.80 9.56 16.48
CA VAL A 205 5.62 10.12 15.13
C VAL A 205 6.10 9.12 14.07
N PHE A 206 7.24 8.47 14.31
CA PHE A 206 7.74 7.39 13.46
C PHE A 206 6.75 6.22 13.36
N ALA A 207 6.20 5.74 14.47
CA ALA A 207 5.27 4.61 14.50
C ALA A 207 3.95 4.92 13.76
N VAL A 208 3.47 6.16 13.80
CA VAL A 208 2.29 6.60 13.04
C VAL A 208 2.57 6.69 11.53
N PHE A 209 3.80 7.06 11.15
CA PHE A 209 4.20 7.14 9.74
C PHE A 209 4.56 5.77 9.14
N PHE A 210 5.12 4.86 9.94
CA PHE A 210 5.69 3.60 9.46
C PHE A 210 4.73 2.75 8.58
N PRO A 211 3.42 2.63 8.88
CA PRO A 211 2.48 1.92 8.01
C PRO A 211 2.48 2.41 6.55
N ALA A 212 2.82 3.68 6.29
CA ALA A 212 2.87 4.24 4.94
C ALA A 212 3.90 3.55 4.03
N VAL A 213 4.96 2.96 4.58
CA VAL A 213 6.03 2.31 3.79
C VAL A 213 5.95 0.78 3.78
N THR A 214 5.06 0.17 4.55
CA THR A 214 5.00 -1.29 4.76
C THR A 214 4.47 -2.12 3.58
N GLY A 215 4.04 -1.48 2.49
CA GLY A 215 3.41 -2.12 1.32
C GLY A 215 4.31 -3.01 0.44
N VAL A 216 5.61 -3.14 0.74
CA VAL A 216 6.61 -3.81 -0.12
C VAL A 216 6.27 -5.26 -0.46
N LEU A 217 5.54 -5.98 0.41
CA LEU A 217 5.16 -7.37 0.21
C LEU A 217 3.96 -7.58 -0.74
N ALA A 218 3.25 -6.51 -1.12
CA ALA A 218 2.06 -6.61 -1.98
C ALA A 218 2.39 -7.21 -3.36
N GLY A 219 3.50 -6.81 -3.98
CA GLY A 219 3.97 -7.39 -5.25
C GLY A 219 4.46 -8.84 -5.09
N VAL A 220 5.10 -9.16 -3.96
CA VAL A 220 5.62 -10.51 -3.67
C VAL A 220 4.49 -11.53 -3.54
N ASN A 221 3.33 -11.12 -3.01
CA ASN A 221 2.16 -11.99 -2.90
C ASN A 221 1.55 -12.39 -4.24
N LEU A 222 1.90 -11.70 -5.34
CA LEU A 222 1.47 -12.02 -6.69
C LEU A 222 2.46 -12.93 -7.44
N SER A 223 3.51 -13.43 -6.77
CA SER A 223 4.58 -14.23 -7.38
C SER A 223 4.11 -15.43 -8.21
N GLY A 224 3.02 -16.09 -7.80
CA GLY A 224 2.45 -17.23 -8.53
C GLY A 224 1.72 -16.88 -9.83
N THR A 225 1.57 -15.59 -10.14
CA THR A 225 0.90 -15.08 -11.34
C THR A 225 1.86 -14.36 -12.30
N LEU A 226 3.15 -14.37 -11.98
CA LEU A 226 4.21 -13.75 -12.79
C LEU A 226 4.71 -14.69 -13.90
N GLU A 227 5.22 -14.09 -14.98
CA GLU A 227 5.70 -14.79 -16.18
C GLU A 227 6.86 -15.77 -15.97
#